data_AF-A0A530ANC8-F1
#
_entry.id   AF-A0A530ANC8-F1
#
_cell.length_a   1.000
_cell.length_b   1.000
_cell.length_c   1.000
_cell.angle_alpha   90.00
_cell.angle_beta   90.00
_cell.angle_gamma   90.00
#
_symmetry.space_group_name_H-M   'P 1'
#
loop_
_entity.id
_entity.type
_entity.pdbx_description
1 polymer ?
#
loop_
_entity_poly.entity_id
_entity_poly.type
_entity_poly.pdbx_seq_one_letter_code
_entity_poly.pdbx_strand_id
1 'polypeptide(L)'
;YGWPMNLRRPNAHKPLDAEGEAQRARIEAIWRQCREQYGQGGPFLFGHFTAADAMYAPVVTRFDTYGGELAPVTRAYVDAVLAMPAMRHWYAEAAKEPWPEPGPDE
;
A
#
# COMPACT_ATOMS: atom_id res chain seq x y z
N TYR A 1 9.15 7.41 13.34
CA TYR A 1 9.70 7.46 11.96
C TYR A 1 8.89 6.51 11.09
N GLY A 2 7.99 7.06 10.25
CA GLY A 2 6.89 6.33 9.62
C GLY A 2 7.26 5.30 8.55
N TRP A 3 6.26 4.87 7.78
CA TRP A 3 6.43 3.99 6.62
C TRP A 3 6.61 4.85 5.35
N PRO A 4 7.85 5.13 4.89
CA PRO A 4 8.04 5.80 3.60
C PRO A 4 7.67 4.84 2.47
N MET A 5 7.34 5.37 1.29
CA MET A 5 7.23 4.50 0.12
C MET A 5 8.64 4.16 -0.38
N ASN A 6 8.96 2.88 -0.46
CA ASN A 6 10.21 2.40 -1.05
C ASN A 6 9.99 1.05 -1.74
N LEU A 7 9.98 1.07 -3.07
CA LEU A 7 9.68 -0.10 -3.90
C LEU A 7 10.84 -1.09 -4.03
N ARG A 8 12.06 -0.69 -3.66
CA ARG A 8 13.25 -1.57 -3.70
C ARG A 8 13.47 -2.32 -2.39
N ARG A 9 12.80 -1.91 -1.33
CA ARG A 9 12.97 -2.50 0.00
C ARG A 9 12.28 -3.87 0.07
N PRO A 10 12.96 -4.91 0.58
CA PRO A 10 12.30 -6.17 0.90
C PRO A 10 11.22 -6.01 1.96
N ASN A 11 10.18 -6.85 1.91
CA ASN A 11 9.11 -6.83 2.89
C ASN A 11 9.67 -7.24 4.27
N ALA A 12 9.51 -6.35 5.25
CA ALA A 12 9.96 -6.53 6.61
C ALA A 12 9.09 -5.69 7.54
N HIS A 13 8.45 -6.34 8.52
CA HIS A 13 7.60 -5.64 9.47
C HIS A 13 8.37 -4.53 10.20
N LYS A 14 7.77 -3.35 10.28
CA LYS A 14 8.32 -2.21 11.01
C LYS A 14 7.22 -1.63 11.92
N PRO A 15 7.40 -1.63 13.24
CA PRO A 15 6.40 -1.10 14.16
C PRO A 15 6.22 0.41 13.97
N LEU A 16 4.99 0.89 14.21
CA LEU A 16 4.65 2.31 14.25
C LEU A 16 4.56 2.80 15.69
N ASP A 17 4.67 4.12 15.87
CA ASP A 17 4.27 4.79 17.10
C ASP A 17 2.74 4.92 17.19
N ALA A 18 2.22 5.44 18.30
CA ALA A 18 0.78 5.55 18.52
C ALA A 18 0.06 6.38 17.44
N GLU A 19 0.70 7.44 16.94
CA GLU A 19 0.15 8.25 15.86
C GLU A 19 0.11 7.47 14.54
N GLY A 20 1.20 6.77 14.21
CA GLY A 20 1.25 5.91 13.02
C GLY A 20 0.21 4.80 13.05
N GLU A 21 0.03 4.11 14.18
CA GLU A 21 -1.00 3.08 14.33
C GLU A 21 -2.42 3.67 14.19
N ALA A 22 -2.67 4.88 14.71
CA ALA A 22 -3.95 5.56 14.49
C ALA A 22 -4.21 5.89 13.01
N GLN A 23 -3.18 6.31 12.27
CA GLN A 23 -3.29 6.56 10.82
C GLN A 23 -3.51 5.26 10.04
N ARG A 24 -2.78 4.19 10.39
CA ARG A 24 -2.97 2.85 9.81
C ARG A 24 -4.42 2.39 9.99
N ALA A 25 -4.93 2.42 11.22
CA ALA A 25 -6.28 2.00 11.54
C ALA A 25 -7.35 2.82 10.78
N ARG A 26 -7.13 4.14 10.63
CA ARG A 26 -8.00 5.02 9.85
C ARG A 26 -8.03 4.63 8.37
N ILE A 27 -6.88 4.34 7.77
CA ILE A 27 -6.78 3.93 6.36
C ILE A 27 -7.49 2.57 6.15
N GLU A 28 -7.25 1.59 7.01
CA GLU A 28 -7.91 0.29 6.94
C GLU A 28 -9.43 0.41 7.09
N ALA A 29 -9.90 1.31 7.96
CA ALA A 29 -11.33 1.59 8.10
C ALA A 29 -11.94 2.18 6.82
N ILE A 30 -11.27 3.15 6.18
CA ILE A 30 -11.72 3.74 4.92
C ILE A 30 -11.81 2.67 3.83
N TRP A 31 -10.75 1.87 3.63
CA TRP A 31 -10.75 0.83 2.61
C TRP A 31 -11.83 -0.22 2.84
N ARG A 32 -11.99 -0.67 4.10
CA ARG A 32 -13.05 -1.59 4.47
C ARG A 32 -14.43 -1.02 4.16
N GLN A 33 -14.71 0.22 4.57
CA GLN A 33 -16.00 0.88 4.33
C GLN A 33 -16.30 1.04 2.84
N CYS A 34 -15.32 1.48 2.03
CA CYS A 34 -15.49 1.59 0.59
C CYS A 34 -15.83 0.23 -0.03
N ARG A 35 -15.08 -0.81 0.34
CA ARG A 35 -15.30 -2.15 -0.20
C ARG A 35 -16.63 -2.77 0.23
N GLU A 36 -17.04 -2.57 1.48
CA GLU A 36 -18.32 -3.06 1.99
C GLU A 36 -19.50 -2.38 1.28
N GLN A 37 -19.44 -1.06 1.07
CA GLN A 37 -20.55 -0.30 0.51
C GLN A 37 -20.59 -0.31 -1.03
N TYR A 38 -19.42 -0.29 -1.67
CA TYR A 38 -19.29 -0.02 -3.11
C TYR A 38 -18.37 -1.00 -3.84
N GLY A 39 -17.71 -1.92 -3.13
CA GLY A 39 -16.76 -2.88 -3.70
C GLY A 39 -17.39 -4.01 -4.50
N GLN A 40 -18.72 -4.04 -4.65
CA GLN A 40 -19.41 -5.10 -5.38
C GLN A 40 -18.98 -5.08 -6.86
N GLY A 41 -18.70 -6.26 -7.42
CA GLY A 41 -18.32 -6.41 -8.83
C GLY A 41 -16.81 -6.44 -9.11
N GLY A 42 -15.96 -6.39 -8.09
CA GLY A 42 -14.53 -6.70 -8.27
C GLY A 42 -13.66 -6.38 -7.06
N PRO A 43 -12.33 -6.40 -7.22
CA PRO A 43 -11.41 -6.45 -6.08
C PRO A 43 -10.97 -5.07 -5.55
N PHE A 44 -11.34 -3.98 -6.24
CA PHE A 44 -10.92 -2.60 -5.95
C PHE A 44 -11.88 -1.88 -4.99
N LEU A 45 -11.52 -0.65 -4.56
CA LEU A 45 -12.29 0.10 -3.56
C LEU A 45 -13.76 0.30 -3.95
N PHE A 46 -14.03 0.48 -5.24
CA PHE A 46 -15.37 0.69 -5.81
C PHE A 46 -15.72 -0.39 -6.85
N GLY A 47 -15.24 -1.62 -6.63
CA GLY A 47 -15.50 -2.78 -7.47
C GLY A 47 -14.57 -2.87 -8.68
N HIS A 48 -14.46 -1.80 -9.48
CA HIS A 48 -13.47 -1.69 -10.56
C HIS A 48 -12.38 -0.69 -10.19
N PHE A 49 -11.28 -0.67 -10.96
CA PHE A 49 -10.18 0.27 -10.73
C PHE A 49 -10.65 1.71 -10.98
N THR A 50 -10.30 2.61 -10.06
CA THR A 50 -10.63 4.04 -10.11
C THR A 50 -9.42 4.90 -9.77
N ALA A 51 -9.58 6.23 -9.91
CA ALA A 51 -8.59 7.19 -9.44
C ALA A 51 -8.27 7.04 -7.93
N ALA A 52 -9.22 6.57 -7.11
CA ALA A 52 -8.97 6.36 -5.68
C ALA A 52 -7.93 5.26 -5.46
N ASP A 53 -8.01 4.15 -6.20
CA ASP A 53 -7.04 3.06 -6.13
C ASP A 53 -5.65 3.54 -6.58
N ALA A 54 -5.59 4.35 -7.63
CA ALA A 54 -4.35 4.98 -8.10
C ALA A 54 -3.73 5.89 -7.02
N MET A 55 -4.53 6.72 -6.35
CA MET A 55 -4.06 7.58 -5.26
C MET A 55 -3.58 6.79 -4.05
N TYR A 56 -4.19 5.63 -3.77
CA TYR A 56 -3.79 4.76 -2.67
C TYR A 56 -2.64 3.80 -3.01
N ALA A 57 -2.23 3.67 -4.28
CA ALA A 57 -1.14 2.77 -4.66
C ALA A 57 0.17 2.99 -3.86
N PRO A 58 0.65 4.24 -3.63
CA PRO A 58 1.80 4.50 -2.74
C PRO A 58 1.60 4.09 -1.28
N VAL A 59 0.36 4.01 -0.81
CA VAL A 59 0.01 3.61 0.56
C VAL A 59 -0.07 2.08 0.64
N VAL A 60 -0.70 1.46 -0.35
CA VAL A 60 -0.72 0.00 -0.54
C VAL A 60 0.69 -0.59 -0.45
N THR A 61 1.67 0.02 -1.13
CA THR A 61 3.05 -0.48 -1.11
C THR A 61 3.66 -0.39 0.30
N ARG A 62 3.29 0.60 1.11
CA ARG A 62 3.76 0.71 2.51
C ARG A 62 3.16 -0.39 3.39
N PHE A 63 1.87 -0.69 3.20
CA PHE A 63 1.22 -1.79 3.91
C PHE A 63 1.86 -3.13 3.54
N ASP A 64 2.21 -3.33 2.27
CA ASP A 64 2.90 -4.54 1.82
C ASP A 64 4.33 -4.66 2.37
N THR A 65 5.10 -3.58 2.29
CA THR A 65 6.51 -3.58 2.69
C THR A 65 6.69 -3.63 4.21
N TYR A 66 5.86 -2.93 5.00
CA TYR A 66 6.08 -2.75 6.44
C TYR A 66 4.98 -3.31 7.34
N GLY A 67 3.80 -3.59 6.80
CA GLY A 67 2.59 -3.87 7.59
C GLY A 67 2.63 -5.20 8.34
N GLY A 68 3.50 -6.13 7.95
CA GLY A 68 3.52 -7.48 8.52
C GLY A 68 2.23 -8.22 8.19
N GLU A 69 1.59 -8.80 9.21
CA GLU A 69 0.28 -9.42 9.05
C GLU A 69 -0.83 -8.36 8.96
N LEU A 70 -1.63 -8.44 7.90
CA LEU A 70 -2.74 -7.54 7.62
C LEU A 70 -4.06 -8.27 7.78
N ALA A 71 -5.12 -7.55 8.13
CA ALA A 71 -6.47 -8.11 8.15
C ALA A 71 -6.84 -8.65 6.74
N PRO A 72 -7.62 -9.75 6.63
CA PRO A 72 -7.89 -10.39 5.34
C PRO A 72 -8.47 -9.45 4.26
N VAL A 73 -9.36 -8.53 4.65
CA VAL A 73 -9.94 -7.54 3.72
C VAL A 73 -8.91 -6.53 3.23
N THR A 74 -8.00 -6.09 4.11
CA THR A 74 -6.90 -5.19 3.76
C THR A 74 -5.94 -5.90 2.81
N ARG A 75 -5.49 -7.12 3.17
CA ARG A 75 -4.56 -7.91 2.36
C ARG A 75 -5.11 -8.16 0.95
N ALA A 76 -6.36 -8.58 0.83
CA ALA A 76 -6.98 -8.84 -0.46
C ALA A 76 -7.03 -7.60 -1.37
N TYR A 77 -7.25 -6.41 -0.81
CA TYR A 77 -7.21 -5.16 -1.58
C TYR A 77 -5.79 -4.78 -1.99
N VAL A 78 -4.82 -4.91 -1.08
CA VAL A 78 -3.41 -4.65 -1.35
C VAL A 78 -2.91 -5.57 -2.48
N ASP A 79 -3.24 -6.86 -2.43
CA ASP A 79 -2.91 -7.82 -3.48
C ASP A 79 -3.49 -7.44 -4.84
N ALA A 80 -4.75 -7.00 -4.88
CA ALA A 80 -5.42 -6.59 -6.11
C ALA A 80 -4.73 -5.41 -6.80
N VAL A 81 -4.35 -4.40 -6.02
CA VAL A 81 -3.62 -3.22 -6.54
C VAL A 81 -2.23 -3.63 -7.01
N LEU A 82 -1.49 -4.43 -6.23
CA LEU A 82 -0.13 -4.86 -6.59
C LEU A 82 -0.09 -5.81 -7.80
N ALA A 83 -1.16 -6.57 -8.04
CA ALA A 83 -1.27 -7.45 -9.20
C ALA A 83 -1.44 -6.69 -10.53
N MET A 84 -1.76 -5.40 -10.50
CA MET A 84 -1.97 -4.61 -11.71
C MET A 84 -0.69 -4.54 -12.59
N PRO A 85 -0.83 -4.61 -13.93
CA PRO A 85 0.31 -4.44 -14.83
C PRO A 85 1.09 -3.14 -14.61
N ALA A 86 0.39 -2.04 -14.31
CA ALA A 86 1.00 -0.75 -14.02
C ALA A 86 1.87 -0.78 -12.74
N MET A 87 1.42 -1.46 -11.68
CA MET A 87 2.22 -1.62 -10.46
C MET A 87 3.45 -2.48 -10.72
N ARG A 88 3.28 -3.60 -11.42
CA ARG A 88 4.41 -4.47 -11.80
C ARG A 88 5.45 -3.72 -12.64
N HIS A 89 5.00 -2.87 -13.56
CA HIS A 89 5.88 -2.00 -14.33
C HIS A 89 6.60 -0.99 -13.43
N TRP A 90 5.89 -0.34 -12.50
CA TRP A 90 6.52 0.60 -11.57
C TRP A 90 7.59 -0.06 -10.70
N TYR A 91 7.34 -1.24 -10.13
CA TYR A 91 8.37 -2.00 -9.40
C TYR A 91 9.58 -2.33 -10.29
N ALA A 92 9.35 -2.71 -11.55
CA ALA A 92 10.42 -3.01 -12.49
C ALA A 92 11.28 -1.79 -12.87
N GLU A 93 10.67 -0.61 -13.02
CA GLU A 93 11.43 0.63 -13.27
C GLU A 93 12.14 1.13 -12.01
N ALA A 94 11.48 1.06 -10.85
CA ALA A 94 12.09 1.42 -9.57
C ALA A 94 13.32 0.55 -9.26
N ALA A 95 13.31 -0.74 -9.61
CA ALA A 95 14.46 -1.62 -9.44
C ALA A 95 15.69 -1.22 -10.29
N LYS A 96 15.50 -0.44 -11.36
CA LYS A 96 16.57 0.07 -12.22
C LYS A 96 17.12 1.42 -11.76
N GLU A 97 16.49 2.05 -10.78
CA GLU A 97 16.90 3.39 -10.33
C GLU A 97 18.31 3.36 -9.73
N PRO A 98 19.23 4.21 -10.25
CA PRO A 98 20.62 4.24 -9.81
C PRO A 98 20.83 5.01 -8.51
N TRP A 99 19.83 5.78 -8.06
CA TRP A 99 19.94 6.66 -6.90
C TRP A 99 19.97 5.83 -5.61
N PRO A 100 20.92 6.05 -4.69
CA PRO A 100 20.88 5.43 -3.37
C PRO A 100 19.65 5.93 -2.58
N GLU A 101 19.21 5.17 -1.59
CA GLU A 101 18.27 5.73 -0.60
C GLU A 101 18.97 6.90 0.11
N PRO A 102 18.29 8.05 0.30
CA PRO A 102 18.82 9.13 1.11
C PRO A 102 19.24 8.60 2.49
N GLY A 103 20.43 9.02 2.93
CA GLY A 103 20.91 8.68 4.26
C GLY A 103 20.00 9.28 5.35
N PRO A 104 20.11 8.82 6.61
CA PRO A 104 19.32 9.37 7.71
C PRO A 104 19.52 10.87 7.99
N ASP A 105 20.54 11.47 7.39
CA ASP A 105 20.95 12.88 7.59
C ASP A 105 20.71 13.77 6.34
N GLU A 106 20.02 13.26 5.31
CA GLU A 106 19.63 14.02 4.10
C GLU A 106 18.17 14.49 4.15
#